data_AF-A0A841H1I7-F1
#
_entry.id   AF-A0A841H1I7-F1
#
_cell.length_a   1.000
_cell.length_b   1.000
_cell.length_c   1.000
_cell.angle_alpha   90.00
_cell.angle_beta   90.00
_cell.angle_gamma   90.00
#
_symmetry.space_group_name_H-M   'P 1'
#
loop_
_entity.id
_entity.type
_entity.pdbx_description
1 polymer ?
#
loop_
_entity_poly.entity_id
_entity_poly.type
_entity_poly.pdbx_seq_one_letter_code
_entity_poly.pdbx_strand_id
1 'polypeptide(L)'
;MNIQYWHINHSSSSDRPMTIDRMAGHLAEDWLPALSPGPSHAFVGLLSSIIYDSGNYWTVNRALGGTDSQWKQAISWLLGVVGARETLAAEGYRWIAPVSAFAPTGQRVPLVNWHPSFPQSRLVAAKPPQPSSKLLPDYLAIHPAPAGFAAWAAAEAKGTRKTIASRRDCLPEWKNQAENVEVRFNGHVETIPRHIVTATRVNPNATRDRTRRMLVRSWNRALPESPKLDPELVVEIAAAHLFGVCSNLGLWSNAEALANGVRDRRARAAEGKRAAESDAPKQTPTPRADRELGIYDDEDGSEDVKRVTIYGSEALPAIDVVIEVPTVRLIRELRSPDPQKAVDALARADAALDALHAAEVDSEHSGALLPSGVRVNYWMPPRPENSPQS
;
A
#
# COMPACT_ATOMS: atom_id res chain seq x y z
N MET A 1 2.62 -20.45 -7.13
CA MET A 1 3.23 -20.96 -5.88
C MET A 1 2.46 -20.43 -4.68
N ASN A 2 2.59 -21.08 -3.51
CA ASN A 2 1.79 -20.73 -2.35
C ASN A 2 2.64 -20.22 -1.18
N ILE A 3 2.05 -19.37 -0.34
CA ILE A 3 2.53 -19.11 1.03
C ILE A 3 1.62 -19.82 2.02
N GLN A 4 2.19 -20.33 3.11
CA GLN A 4 1.37 -20.84 4.21
C GLN A 4 0.82 -19.67 5.01
N TYR A 5 -0.50 -19.57 5.07
CA TYR A 5 -1.22 -18.44 5.62
C TYR A 5 -2.17 -18.88 6.73
N TRP A 6 -2.05 -18.25 7.90
CA TRP A 6 -3.02 -18.36 8.99
C TRP A 6 -3.89 -17.11 9.00
N HIS A 7 -5.11 -17.28 8.50
CA HIS A 7 -6.13 -16.23 8.46
C HIS A 7 -6.46 -15.69 9.85
N ILE A 8 -7.01 -14.48 9.87
CA ILE A 8 -7.49 -13.82 11.08
C ILE A 8 -8.45 -14.73 11.85
N ASN A 9 -8.14 -15.03 13.11
CA ASN A 9 -8.92 -15.89 14.00
C ASN A 9 -9.00 -17.38 13.61
N HIS A 10 -8.18 -17.85 12.65
CA HIS A 10 -8.08 -19.27 12.31
C HIS A 10 -6.92 -19.96 13.04
N SER A 11 -7.16 -21.20 13.48
CA SER A 11 -6.15 -22.05 14.11
C SER A 11 -5.34 -22.85 13.09
N SER A 12 -5.96 -23.22 11.96
CA SER A 12 -5.33 -23.91 10.83
C SER A 12 -4.75 -22.93 9.80
N SER A 13 -3.73 -23.39 9.06
CA SER A 13 -3.23 -22.69 7.88
C SER A 13 -3.97 -23.14 6.63
N SER A 14 -4.06 -22.24 5.66
CA SER A 14 -4.35 -22.52 4.25
C SER A 14 -3.10 -22.23 3.42
N ASP A 15 -3.03 -22.86 2.24
CA ASP A 15 -2.09 -22.45 1.21
C ASP A 15 -2.73 -21.31 0.40
N ARG A 16 -2.04 -20.17 0.32
CA ARG A 16 -2.51 -19.00 -0.40
C ARG A 16 -1.64 -18.76 -1.63
N PRO A 17 -2.22 -18.72 -2.84
CA PRO A 17 -1.48 -18.38 -4.05
C PRO A 17 -0.79 -17.03 -3.94
N MET A 18 0.47 -17.00 -4.36
CA MET A 18 1.32 -15.83 -4.36
C MET A 18 2.32 -15.93 -5.52
N THR A 19 2.45 -14.87 -6.30
CA THR A 19 3.41 -14.74 -7.40
C THR A 19 4.44 -13.66 -7.08
N ILE A 20 5.58 -13.66 -7.79
CA ILE A 20 6.55 -12.57 -7.67
C ILE A 20 5.89 -11.25 -8.10
N ASP A 21 5.07 -11.27 -9.16
CA ASP A 21 4.28 -10.11 -9.62
C ASP A 21 3.45 -9.49 -8.49
N ARG A 22 2.76 -10.34 -7.71
CA ARG A 22 1.91 -9.89 -6.61
C ARG A 22 2.71 -9.32 -5.46
N MET A 23 3.83 -9.94 -5.10
CA MET A 23 4.75 -9.39 -4.09
C MET A 23 5.36 -8.06 -4.56
N ALA A 24 5.72 -7.97 -5.84
CA ALA A 24 6.26 -6.79 -6.48
C ALA A 24 5.26 -5.63 -6.46
N GLY A 25 4.00 -5.91 -6.81
CA GLY A 25 2.92 -4.94 -6.71
C GLY A 25 2.73 -4.41 -5.28
N HIS A 26 2.69 -5.30 -4.28
CA HIS A 26 2.52 -4.87 -2.89
C HIS A 26 3.63 -3.93 -2.42
N LEU A 27 4.86 -4.14 -2.91
CA LEU A 27 5.98 -3.22 -2.65
C LEU A 27 5.87 -1.92 -3.46
N ALA A 28 5.36 -1.97 -4.70
CA ALA A 28 5.16 -0.79 -5.52
C ALA A 28 4.11 0.16 -4.93
N GLU A 29 3.06 -0.39 -4.31
CA GLU A 29 2.03 0.38 -3.58
C GLU A 29 2.45 0.83 -2.18
N ASP A 30 3.57 0.33 -1.64
CA ASP A 30 3.96 0.63 -0.27
C ASP A 30 4.82 1.87 -0.15
N TRP A 31 4.34 2.84 0.64
CA TRP A 31 4.99 4.14 0.72
C TRP A 31 6.22 4.05 1.61
N LEU A 32 7.40 3.91 0.99
CA LEU A 32 8.65 3.62 1.67
C LEU A 32 9.12 4.85 2.49
N PRO A 33 9.10 4.82 3.84
CA PRO A 33 9.70 5.89 4.62
C PRO A 33 11.23 5.84 4.47
N ALA A 34 11.87 7.00 4.39
CA ALA A 34 13.33 7.17 4.33
C ALA A 34 14.11 6.70 3.06
N LEU A 35 13.46 6.21 1.99
CA LEU A 35 14.03 6.12 0.63
C LEU A 35 13.71 7.31 -0.31
N SER A 36 14.74 7.81 -1.02
CA SER A 36 14.55 8.84 -2.03
C SER A 36 13.44 8.44 -2.99
N PRO A 37 12.62 9.37 -3.47
CA PRO A 37 11.63 9.07 -4.49
C PRO A 37 12.38 8.75 -5.81
N GLY A 38 12.59 7.47 -6.11
CA GLY A 38 13.47 7.04 -7.21
C GLY A 38 13.92 5.59 -7.15
N PRO A 39 14.52 5.07 -6.06
CA PRO A 39 15.04 3.70 -5.97
C PRO A 39 14.05 2.64 -5.46
N SER A 40 12.79 2.99 -5.18
CA SER A 40 11.74 2.06 -4.71
C SER A 40 11.61 0.83 -5.62
N HIS A 41 11.71 1.02 -6.93
CA HIS A 41 11.68 -0.08 -7.90
C HIS A 41 12.88 -1.04 -7.81
N ALA A 42 14.03 -0.60 -7.28
CA ALA A 42 15.16 -1.48 -7.05
C ALA A 42 14.79 -2.58 -6.04
N PHE A 43 13.97 -2.28 -5.03
CA PHE A 43 13.47 -3.27 -4.07
C PHE A 43 12.52 -4.28 -4.70
N VAL A 44 11.71 -3.81 -5.66
CA VAL A 44 10.85 -4.69 -6.46
C VAL A 44 11.71 -5.64 -7.29
N GLY A 45 12.78 -5.13 -7.93
CA GLY A 45 13.74 -5.93 -8.69
C GLY A 45 14.51 -6.95 -7.83
N LEU A 46 14.80 -6.62 -6.57
CA LEU A 46 15.52 -7.48 -5.63
C LEU A 46 14.76 -8.74 -5.21
N LEU A 47 13.43 -8.81 -5.40
CA LEU A 47 12.61 -9.95 -4.94
C LEU A 47 13.15 -11.30 -5.45
N SER A 48 13.50 -11.41 -6.73
CA SER A 48 14.04 -12.65 -7.31
C SER A 48 15.38 -13.10 -6.71
N SER A 49 16.14 -12.16 -6.13
CA SER A 49 17.39 -12.46 -5.42
C SER A 49 17.15 -12.86 -3.97
N ILE A 50 16.04 -12.37 -3.38
CA ILE A 50 15.69 -12.56 -1.96
C ILE A 50 14.94 -13.86 -1.74
N ILE A 51 14.04 -14.22 -2.65
CA ILE A 51 13.20 -15.41 -2.55
C ILE A 51 13.31 -16.25 -3.82
N TYR A 52 13.14 -17.56 -3.68
CA TYR A 52 13.06 -18.48 -4.79
C TYR A 52 11.95 -19.50 -4.55
N ASP A 53 11.54 -20.12 -5.65
CA ASP A 53 10.59 -21.21 -5.65
C ASP A 53 11.29 -22.52 -5.30
N SER A 54 10.88 -23.17 -4.21
CA SER A 54 11.39 -24.49 -3.82
C SER A 54 10.45 -25.64 -4.25
N GLY A 55 9.52 -25.40 -5.17
CA GLY A 55 8.54 -26.37 -5.71
C GLY A 55 7.24 -26.49 -4.92
N ASN A 56 7.21 -26.07 -3.66
CA ASN A 56 6.03 -26.17 -2.78
C ASN A 56 5.67 -24.86 -2.08
N TYR A 57 6.63 -23.96 -1.91
CA TYR A 57 6.46 -22.71 -1.17
C TYR A 57 7.55 -21.71 -1.55
N TRP A 58 7.25 -20.43 -1.33
CA TRP A 58 8.26 -19.38 -1.41
C TRP A 58 9.28 -19.52 -0.28
N THR A 59 10.56 -19.53 -0.65
CA THR A 59 11.68 -19.75 0.28
C THR A 59 12.66 -18.59 0.22
N VAL A 60 13.07 -18.08 1.39
CA VAL A 60 14.11 -17.05 1.48
C VAL A 60 15.46 -17.63 1.08
N ASN A 61 16.20 -16.95 0.21
CA ASN A 61 17.50 -17.37 -0.31
C ASN A 61 18.53 -17.53 0.81
N ARG A 62 19.31 -18.63 0.79
CA ARG A 62 20.30 -18.96 1.82
C ARG A 62 21.49 -18.01 1.81
N ALA A 63 21.82 -17.45 0.65
CA ALA A 63 22.92 -16.49 0.51
C ALA A 63 22.74 -15.29 1.45
N LEU A 64 21.49 -14.91 1.72
CA LEU A 64 21.14 -13.85 2.67
C LEU A 64 21.53 -14.16 4.12
N GLY A 65 21.78 -15.43 4.46
CA GLY A 65 22.31 -15.81 5.76
C GLY A 65 23.73 -15.29 6.00
N GLY A 66 24.50 -15.06 4.92
CA GLY A 66 25.86 -14.54 4.96
C GLY A 66 25.96 -13.01 4.96
N THR A 67 24.87 -12.28 4.66
CA THR A 67 24.90 -10.82 4.58
C THR A 67 24.87 -10.16 5.96
N ASP A 68 25.19 -8.87 6.01
CA ASP A 68 25.12 -8.09 7.24
C ASP A 68 23.72 -8.02 7.85
N SER A 69 23.68 -7.73 9.15
CA SER A 69 22.46 -7.63 9.93
C SER A 69 21.48 -6.58 9.39
N GLN A 70 22.00 -5.47 8.83
CA GLN A 70 21.20 -4.41 8.23
C GLN A 70 20.42 -4.91 7.00
N TRP A 71 21.08 -5.66 6.10
CA TRP A 71 20.41 -6.27 4.94
C TRP A 71 19.34 -7.28 5.35
N LYS A 72 19.63 -8.09 6.38
CA LYS A 72 18.65 -9.02 6.93
C LYS A 72 17.43 -8.31 7.51
N GLN A 73 17.62 -7.15 8.15
CA GLN A 73 16.53 -6.32 8.66
C GLN A 73 15.72 -5.70 7.52
N ALA A 74 16.37 -5.14 6.50
CA ALA A 74 15.69 -4.58 5.32
C ALA A 74 14.84 -5.64 4.60
N ILE A 75 15.38 -6.84 4.38
CA ILE A 75 14.65 -7.96 3.77
C ILE A 75 13.48 -8.42 4.65
N SER A 76 13.70 -8.51 5.96
CA SER A 76 12.63 -8.86 6.89
C SER A 76 11.51 -7.82 6.90
N TRP A 77 11.85 -6.55 6.68
CA TRP A 77 10.91 -5.46 6.57
C TRP A 77 10.13 -5.55 5.23
N LEU A 78 10.80 -5.69 4.10
CA LEU A 78 10.18 -5.86 2.76
C LEU A 78 9.19 -7.01 2.72
N LEU A 79 9.59 -8.19 3.18
CA LEU A 79 8.70 -9.35 3.22
C LEU A 79 7.60 -9.21 4.30
N GLY A 80 7.86 -8.43 5.34
CA GLY A 80 6.85 -7.99 6.31
C GLY A 80 5.73 -7.19 5.63
N VAL A 81 6.11 -6.18 4.83
CA VAL A 81 5.19 -5.37 4.02
C VAL A 81 4.37 -6.24 3.07
N VAL A 82 5.03 -7.10 2.28
CA VAL A 82 4.35 -8.02 1.36
C VAL A 82 3.30 -8.87 2.07
N GLY A 83 3.66 -9.48 3.21
CA GLY A 83 2.70 -10.29 3.96
C GLY A 83 1.55 -9.48 4.55
N ALA A 84 1.82 -8.27 5.06
CA ALA A 84 0.78 -7.39 5.59
C ALA A 84 -0.19 -6.90 4.52
N ARG A 85 0.33 -6.41 3.39
CA ARG A 85 -0.47 -5.96 2.23
C ARG A 85 -1.28 -7.11 1.64
N GLU A 86 -0.70 -8.31 1.54
CA GLU A 86 -1.46 -9.49 1.11
C GLU A 86 -2.59 -9.84 2.07
N THR A 87 -2.33 -9.83 3.38
CA THR A 87 -3.38 -10.06 4.38
C THR A 87 -4.49 -9.03 4.27
N LEU A 88 -4.15 -7.75 4.15
CA LEU A 88 -5.15 -6.69 4.02
C LEU A 88 -5.98 -6.85 2.74
N ALA A 89 -5.33 -7.12 1.60
CA ALA A 89 -6.01 -7.43 0.35
C ALA A 89 -6.92 -8.66 0.46
N ALA A 90 -6.46 -9.73 1.13
CA ALA A 90 -7.23 -10.95 1.38
C ALA A 90 -8.50 -10.70 2.21
N GLU A 91 -8.43 -9.72 3.10
CA GLU A 91 -9.52 -9.32 3.99
C GLU A 91 -10.39 -8.22 3.37
N GLY A 92 -10.19 -7.88 2.09
CA GLY A 92 -10.99 -6.91 1.33
C GLY A 92 -10.59 -5.44 1.51
N TYR A 93 -9.48 -5.16 2.19
CA TYR A 93 -8.96 -3.79 2.27
C TYR A 93 -8.29 -3.38 0.96
N ARG A 94 -8.73 -2.26 0.41
CA ARG A 94 -8.25 -1.69 -0.86
C ARG A 94 -7.32 -0.51 -0.64
N TRP A 95 -7.78 0.49 0.10
CA TRP A 95 -7.04 1.74 0.29
C TRP A 95 -6.23 1.67 1.58
N ILE A 96 -4.91 1.59 1.45
CA ILE A 96 -3.98 1.37 2.56
C ILE A 96 -2.93 2.50 2.58
N ALA A 97 -2.90 3.30 3.63
CA ALA A 97 -1.93 4.38 3.77
C ALA A 97 -1.14 4.23 5.07
N PRO A 98 0.16 4.59 5.12
CA PRO A 98 0.91 4.55 6.35
C PRO A 98 0.38 5.59 7.34
N VAL A 99 0.34 5.24 8.62
CA VAL A 99 -0.13 6.13 9.69
C VAL A 99 0.71 7.42 9.76
N SER A 100 2.00 7.32 9.41
CA SER A 100 2.92 8.46 9.37
C SER A 100 2.50 9.57 8.39
N ALA A 101 1.67 9.27 7.38
CA ALA A 101 1.07 10.26 6.48
C ALA A 101 0.27 11.32 7.24
N PHE A 102 -0.34 10.91 8.35
CA PHE A 102 -1.31 11.68 9.14
C PHE A 102 -0.72 12.20 10.45
N ALA A 103 0.61 12.13 10.62
CA ALA A 103 1.26 12.62 11.83
C ALA A 103 1.02 14.14 12.03
N PRO A 104 0.79 14.59 13.28
CA PRO A 104 0.62 16.01 13.58
C PRO A 104 1.88 16.82 13.22
N THR A 105 1.69 18.09 12.87
CA THR A 105 2.76 19.04 12.55
C THR A 105 3.83 19.06 13.65
N GLY A 106 5.10 18.91 13.27
CA GLY A 106 6.25 18.89 14.18
C GLY A 106 6.87 17.51 14.44
N GLN A 107 6.17 16.41 14.11
CA GLN A 107 6.74 15.05 14.16
C GLN A 107 7.23 14.53 12.80
N ARG A 108 7.13 15.36 11.75
CA ARG A 108 7.71 15.05 10.44
C ARG A 108 9.22 15.18 10.57
N VAL A 109 9.94 14.06 10.45
CA VAL A 109 11.39 14.09 10.32
C VAL A 109 11.70 15.01 9.12
N PRO A 110 12.41 16.13 9.31
CA PRO A 110 12.72 17.04 8.21
C PRO A 110 13.74 16.36 7.29
N LEU A 111 13.23 15.62 6.31
CA LEU A 111 14.04 15.08 5.23
C LEU A 111 14.06 16.14 4.14
N VAL A 112 15.01 17.06 4.24
CA VAL A 112 15.10 18.33 3.49
C VAL A 112 15.19 18.15 1.95
N ASN A 113 15.40 16.91 1.47
CA ASN A 113 15.54 16.58 0.05
C ASN A 113 14.35 15.78 -0.52
N TRP A 114 13.24 15.72 0.20
CA TRP A 114 12.14 14.81 -0.09
C TRP A 114 10.92 15.56 -0.61
N HIS A 115 10.86 15.76 -1.92
CA HIS A 115 9.72 16.38 -2.60
C HIS A 115 8.73 15.33 -3.11
N PRO A 116 7.41 15.56 -3.05
CA PRO A 116 6.66 16.28 -2.02
C PRO A 116 6.48 15.39 -0.77
N SER A 117 6.42 15.97 0.43
CA SER A 117 5.80 15.28 1.55
C SER A 117 4.27 15.35 1.41
N PHE A 118 3.54 14.27 1.66
CA PHE A 118 2.07 14.34 1.75
C PHE A 118 1.67 15.44 2.75
N PRO A 119 0.74 16.33 2.39
CA PRO A 119 0.41 17.49 3.21
C PRO A 119 -0.26 17.07 4.51
N GLN A 120 -0.42 18.00 5.43
CA GLN A 120 -1.24 17.73 6.61
C GLN A 120 -2.71 17.69 6.17
N SER A 121 -3.32 16.52 6.35
CA SER A 121 -4.73 16.22 6.09
C SER A 121 -5.64 16.76 7.22
N ARG A 122 -6.96 16.73 6.98
CA ARG A 122 -8.00 16.84 8.01
C ARG A 122 -7.99 15.64 8.95
N LEU A 123 -7.48 14.51 8.48
CA LEU A 123 -7.21 13.32 9.26
C LEU A 123 -5.86 13.46 9.97
N VAL A 124 -5.85 13.25 11.28
CA VAL A 124 -4.66 13.28 12.13
C VAL A 124 -4.57 11.97 12.89
N ALA A 125 -3.44 11.29 12.83
CA ALA A 125 -3.15 10.12 13.63
C ALA A 125 -2.01 10.43 14.60
N ALA A 126 -2.26 10.21 15.89
CA ALA A 126 -1.30 10.46 16.95
C ALA A 126 -1.37 9.34 17.99
N LYS A 127 -0.44 9.35 18.94
CA LYS A 127 -0.52 8.45 20.09
C LYS A 127 -1.67 8.88 21.00
N PRO A 128 -2.38 7.93 21.63
CA PRO A 128 -3.37 8.28 22.65
C PRO A 128 -2.67 8.94 23.86
N PRO A 129 -3.43 9.67 24.72
CA PRO A 129 -2.87 10.35 25.89
C PRO A 129 -2.09 9.45 26.84
N GLN A 130 -2.50 8.18 26.95
CA GLN A 130 -1.81 7.15 27.72
C GLN A 130 -1.33 6.05 26.75
N PRO A 131 -0.15 6.24 26.12
CA PRO A 131 0.31 5.31 25.09
C PRO A 131 0.73 3.97 25.68
N SER A 132 0.22 2.88 25.10
CA SER A 132 0.61 1.50 25.44
C SER A 132 1.90 1.06 24.73
N SER A 133 2.37 1.86 23.75
CA SER A 133 3.59 1.62 22.98
C SER A 133 4.30 2.93 22.64
N LYS A 134 5.62 2.83 22.36
CA LYS A 134 6.39 3.96 21.82
C LYS A 134 6.15 4.19 20.32
N LEU A 135 5.56 3.22 19.63
CA LEU A 135 5.38 3.26 18.18
C LEU A 135 3.89 3.32 17.85
N LEU A 136 3.56 4.01 16.76
CA LEU A 136 2.24 3.93 16.14
C LEU A 136 2.13 2.60 15.35
N PRO A 137 0.91 2.17 14.98
CA PRO A 137 0.73 1.17 13.94
C PRO A 137 1.35 1.63 12.62
N ASP A 138 1.62 0.68 11.73
CA ASP A 138 2.16 0.98 10.41
C ASP A 138 1.12 1.60 9.46
N TYR A 139 -0.10 1.07 9.40
CA TYR A 139 -1.11 1.45 8.39
C TYR A 139 -2.49 1.79 8.96
N LEU A 140 -3.20 2.66 8.23
CA LEU A 140 -4.65 2.73 8.19
C LEU A 140 -5.14 2.10 6.88
N ALA A 141 -6.16 1.24 6.97
CA ALA A 141 -6.67 0.49 5.84
C ALA A 141 -8.20 0.62 5.74
N ILE A 142 -8.71 0.82 4.52
CA ILE A 142 -10.13 0.92 4.19
C ILE A 142 -10.56 -0.33 3.42
N HIS A 143 -11.66 -0.93 3.86
CA HIS A 143 -12.44 -1.91 3.13
C HIS A 143 -13.69 -1.20 2.58
N PRO A 144 -13.78 -0.99 1.26
CA PRO A 144 -14.99 -0.47 0.61
C PRO A 144 -16.19 -1.38 0.89
N ALA A 145 -17.39 -0.84 1.12
CA ALA A 145 -18.59 -1.69 1.21
C ALA A 145 -19.74 -1.19 0.32
N PRO A 146 -20.63 -2.09 -0.14
CA PRO A 146 -21.63 -1.82 -1.19
C PRO A 146 -22.68 -0.74 -0.88
N ALA A 147 -22.72 -0.23 0.35
CA ALA A 147 -23.69 0.78 0.80
C ALA A 147 -23.03 2.11 1.22
N GLY A 148 -21.80 2.37 0.75
CA GLY A 148 -21.05 3.59 1.09
C GLY A 148 -20.48 3.60 2.51
N PHE A 149 -20.59 2.50 3.26
CA PHE A 149 -19.95 2.34 4.57
C PHE A 149 -18.59 1.70 4.40
N ALA A 150 -17.52 2.46 4.53
CA ALA A 150 -16.19 1.86 4.66
C ALA A 150 -16.04 1.21 6.05
N ALA A 151 -15.62 -0.05 6.10
CA ALA A 151 -14.98 -0.56 7.30
C ALA A 151 -13.50 -0.14 7.27
N TRP A 152 -12.89 0.06 8.43
CA TRP A 152 -11.48 0.42 8.48
C TRP A 152 -10.74 -0.22 9.64
N ALA A 153 -9.42 -0.29 9.50
CA ALA A 153 -8.54 -0.90 10.46
C ALA A 153 -7.26 -0.08 10.64
N ALA A 154 -6.72 -0.13 11.85
CA ALA A 154 -5.29 0.08 12.08
C ALA A 154 -4.57 -1.26 11.93
N ALA A 155 -3.47 -1.27 11.18
CA ALA A 155 -2.72 -2.49 10.91
C ALA A 155 -1.24 -2.34 11.24
N GLU A 156 -0.66 -3.40 11.80
CA GLU A 156 0.76 -3.50 12.16
C GLU A 156 1.41 -4.66 11.41
N ALA A 157 2.56 -4.41 10.78
CA ALA A 157 3.33 -5.40 10.06
C ALA A 157 4.60 -5.79 10.82
N LYS A 158 4.84 -7.10 10.99
CA LYS A 158 6.01 -7.63 11.70
C LYS A 158 6.78 -8.62 10.85
N GLY A 159 8.02 -8.29 10.51
CA GLY A 159 9.00 -9.27 10.09
C GLY A 159 9.60 -10.01 11.30
N THR A 160 9.64 -11.34 11.28
CA THR A 160 10.19 -12.11 12.41
C THR A 160 10.89 -13.39 12.00
N ARG A 161 11.99 -13.74 12.69
CA ARG A 161 12.61 -15.07 12.57
C ARG A 161 11.89 -16.15 13.37
N LYS A 162 11.12 -15.75 14.39
CA LYS A 162 10.44 -16.66 15.32
C LYS A 162 9.39 -17.47 14.56
N THR A 163 9.14 -18.71 15.00
CA THR A 163 8.01 -19.46 14.45
C THR A 163 6.69 -18.79 14.83
N ILE A 164 5.80 -18.68 13.85
CA ILE A 164 4.44 -18.13 14.01
C ILE A 164 3.36 -19.20 13.83
N ALA A 165 3.72 -20.38 13.31
CA ALA A 165 2.78 -21.44 12.97
C ALA A 165 1.97 -21.95 14.18
N SER A 166 2.61 -22.10 15.34
CA SER A 166 2.00 -22.63 16.56
C SER A 166 1.38 -21.57 17.46
N ARG A 167 1.36 -20.29 17.06
CA ARG A 167 0.92 -19.19 17.92
C ARG A 167 -0.56 -18.92 17.77
N ARG A 168 -1.39 -19.39 18.71
CA ARG A 168 -2.81 -19.04 18.73
C ARG A 168 -3.00 -17.53 18.89
N ASP A 169 -2.32 -16.93 19.86
CA ASP A 169 -2.49 -15.53 20.23
C ASP A 169 -1.34 -14.63 19.72
N CYS A 170 -1.70 -13.37 19.47
CA CYS A 170 -0.75 -12.32 19.12
C CYS A 170 0.15 -12.00 20.33
N LEU A 171 1.40 -11.62 20.08
CA LEU A 171 2.27 -11.12 21.13
C LEU A 171 1.71 -9.80 21.71
N PRO A 172 1.68 -9.63 23.05
CA PRO A 172 1.16 -8.42 23.66
C PRO A 172 1.82 -7.15 23.14
N GLU A 173 3.15 -7.15 22.91
CA GLU A 173 3.84 -5.97 22.38
C GLU A 173 3.34 -5.54 20.98
N TRP A 174 3.01 -6.49 20.11
CA TRP A 174 2.55 -6.21 18.74
C TRP A 174 1.10 -5.77 18.74
N LYS A 175 0.27 -6.43 19.56
CA LYS A 175 -1.11 -6.03 19.79
C LYS A 175 -1.19 -4.61 20.34
N ASN A 176 -0.40 -4.31 21.38
CA ASN A 176 -0.36 -2.98 21.99
C ASN A 176 0.06 -1.92 20.97
N GLN A 177 1.05 -2.21 20.11
CA GLN A 177 1.43 -1.28 19.06
C GLN A 177 0.32 -1.03 18.04
N ALA A 178 -0.36 -2.09 17.57
CA ALA A 178 -1.48 -1.94 16.64
C ALA A 178 -2.60 -1.07 17.21
N GLU A 179 -2.86 -1.18 18.52
CA GLU A 179 -3.87 -0.41 19.26
C GLU A 179 -3.40 0.99 19.69
N ASN A 180 -2.11 1.31 19.53
CA ASN A 180 -1.52 2.55 20.04
C ASN A 180 -1.70 3.72 19.07
N VAL A 181 -2.94 4.01 18.70
CA VAL A 181 -3.28 5.15 17.84
C VAL A 181 -4.60 5.76 18.25
N GLU A 182 -4.65 7.09 18.25
CA GLU A 182 -5.87 7.87 18.26
C GLU A 182 -5.95 8.62 16.93
N VAL A 183 -7.03 8.38 16.19
CA VAL A 183 -7.27 9.06 14.92
C VAL A 183 -8.33 10.12 15.14
N ARG A 184 -8.09 11.32 14.60
CA ARG A 184 -9.04 12.43 14.62
C ARG A 184 -9.33 12.91 13.21
N PHE A 185 -10.60 13.12 12.90
CA PHE A 185 -11.03 13.75 11.65
C PHE A 185 -11.79 15.03 11.99
N ASN A 186 -11.36 16.16 11.41
CA ASN A 186 -11.90 17.48 11.76
C ASN A 186 -11.84 17.81 13.26
N GLY A 187 -10.89 17.21 13.99
CA GLY A 187 -10.76 17.36 15.44
C GLY A 187 -11.64 16.43 16.28
N HIS A 188 -12.53 15.65 15.67
CA HIS A 188 -13.34 14.63 16.34
C HIS A 188 -12.60 13.29 16.37
N VAL A 189 -12.64 12.58 17.49
CA VAL A 189 -12.00 11.27 17.64
C VAL A 189 -12.81 10.21 16.90
N GLU A 190 -12.12 9.50 16.01
CA GLU A 190 -12.69 8.42 15.21
C GLU A 190 -12.41 7.07 15.86
N THR A 191 -13.40 6.19 15.87
CA THR A 191 -13.27 4.85 16.44
C THR A 191 -12.79 3.87 15.39
N ILE A 192 -11.70 3.15 15.69
CA ILE A 192 -11.15 2.11 14.82
C ILE A 192 -11.72 0.75 15.23
N PRO A 193 -12.57 0.11 14.41
CA PRO A 193 -13.26 -1.12 14.79
C PRO A 193 -12.36 -2.35 14.71
N ARG A 194 -11.27 -2.32 13.94
CA ARG A 194 -10.37 -3.46 13.75
C ARG A 194 -8.91 -3.05 13.97
N HIS A 195 -8.21 -3.85 14.75
CA HIS A 195 -6.76 -3.73 14.95
C HIS A 195 -6.11 -5.03 14.48
N ILE A 196 -5.45 -4.97 13.33
CA ILE A 196 -4.88 -6.13 12.64
C ILE A 196 -3.38 -6.17 12.89
N VAL A 197 -2.87 -7.33 13.32
CA VAL A 197 -1.43 -7.58 13.37
C VAL A 197 -1.11 -8.67 12.37
N THR A 198 -0.21 -8.41 11.44
CA THR A 198 0.30 -9.42 10.51
C THR A 198 1.78 -9.66 10.77
N ALA A 199 2.15 -10.92 11.00
CA ALA A 199 3.53 -11.33 11.12
C ALA A 199 3.94 -12.18 9.92
N THR A 200 5.00 -11.76 9.22
CA THR A 200 5.68 -12.55 8.20
C THR A 200 6.93 -13.18 8.79
N ARG A 201 7.02 -14.50 8.69
CA ARG A 201 8.22 -15.22 9.10
C ARG A 201 9.29 -15.18 8.01
N VAL A 202 10.45 -14.61 8.36
CA VAL A 202 11.63 -14.48 7.50
C VAL A 202 12.83 -14.97 8.28
N ASN A 203 13.45 -16.08 7.84
CA ASN A 203 14.60 -16.65 8.53
C ASN A 203 15.72 -17.06 7.56
N PRO A 204 16.52 -16.11 7.07
CA PRO A 204 17.58 -16.38 6.09
C PRO A 204 18.71 -17.25 6.65
N ASN A 205 18.89 -17.30 7.98
CA ASN A 205 19.96 -18.06 8.64
C ASN A 205 19.64 -19.55 8.80
N ALA A 206 18.42 -19.99 8.52
CA ALA A 206 18.06 -21.39 8.65
C ALA A 206 18.69 -22.26 7.55
N THR A 207 19.12 -23.47 7.89
CA THR A 207 19.83 -24.35 6.95
C THR A 207 18.91 -25.07 5.95
N ARG A 208 17.66 -25.35 6.35
CA ARG A 208 16.70 -26.14 5.55
C ARG A 208 15.67 -25.24 4.87
N ASP A 209 15.28 -25.55 3.64
CA ASP A 209 14.29 -24.80 2.86
C ASP A 209 12.96 -24.69 3.60
N ARG A 210 12.49 -25.81 4.17
CA ARG A 210 11.28 -25.85 4.99
C ARG A 210 11.32 -24.86 6.16
N THR A 211 12.48 -24.59 6.74
CA THR A 211 12.63 -23.63 7.83
C THR A 211 12.98 -22.22 7.34
N ARG A 212 13.29 -22.03 6.05
CA ARG A 212 13.43 -20.73 5.37
C ARG A 212 12.15 -20.28 4.65
N ARG A 213 11.15 -21.16 4.54
CA ARG A 213 9.86 -20.86 3.92
C ARG A 213 9.18 -19.64 4.52
N MET A 214 8.56 -18.84 3.67
CA MET A 214 7.71 -17.72 4.06
C MET A 214 6.43 -18.26 4.71
N LEU A 215 6.11 -17.73 5.88
CA LEU A 215 4.85 -17.97 6.58
C LEU A 215 4.22 -16.62 6.88
N VAL A 216 2.90 -16.51 6.77
CA VAL A 216 2.17 -15.31 7.18
C VAL A 216 1.11 -15.70 8.18
N ARG A 217 1.00 -14.96 9.28
CA ARG A 217 -0.07 -15.13 10.26
C ARG A 217 -0.62 -13.79 10.67
N SER A 218 -1.94 -13.70 10.73
CA SER A 218 -2.65 -12.48 11.11
C SER A 218 -3.56 -12.70 12.31
N TRP A 219 -3.66 -11.68 13.15
CA TRP A 219 -4.59 -11.61 14.28
C TRP A 219 -5.41 -10.33 14.18
N ASN A 220 -6.63 -10.35 14.73
CA ASN A 220 -7.50 -9.18 14.77
C ASN A 220 -8.12 -9.03 16.14
N ARG A 221 -8.22 -7.79 16.61
CA ARG A 221 -9.19 -7.42 17.62
C ARG A 221 -10.31 -6.64 16.92
N ALA A 222 -11.48 -7.28 16.80
CA ALA A 222 -12.69 -6.62 16.32
C ALA A 222 -13.49 -6.07 17.51
N LEU A 223 -13.94 -4.82 17.40
CA LEU A 223 -14.97 -4.27 18.27
C LEU A 223 -16.37 -4.65 17.73
N PRO A 224 -17.38 -4.86 18.60
CA PRO A 224 -18.69 -5.36 18.18
C PRO A 224 -19.48 -4.41 17.28
N GLU A 225 -19.18 -3.11 17.34
CA GLU A 225 -19.83 -2.08 16.54
C GLU A 225 -18.80 -1.44 15.60
N SER A 226 -19.13 -1.41 14.30
CA SER A 226 -18.39 -0.62 13.32
C SER A 226 -19.19 0.65 13.06
N PRO A 227 -18.76 1.81 13.61
CA PRO A 227 -19.43 3.06 13.29
C PRO A 227 -19.30 3.33 11.79
N LYS A 228 -20.32 4.00 11.24
CA LYS A 228 -20.28 4.49 9.87
C LYS A 228 -19.14 5.51 9.76
N LEU A 229 -18.18 5.23 8.89
CA LEU A 229 -17.12 6.18 8.59
C LEU A 229 -17.67 7.36 7.77
N ASP A 230 -17.15 8.55 8.06
CA ASP A 230 -17.35 9.72 7.21
C ASP A 230 -16.72 9.44 5.82
N PRO A 231 -17.48 9.52 4.71
CA PRO A 231 -16.95 9.27 3.37
C PRO A 231 -15.75 10.16 3.02
N GLU A 232 -15.69 11.39 3.53
CA GLU A 232 -14.56 12.28 3.30
C GLU A 232 -13.29 11.83 4.03
N LEU A 233 -13.40 11.12 5.16
CA LEU A 233 -12.26 10.48 5.80
C LEU A 233 -11.66 9.40 4.90
N VAL A 234 -12.52 8.61 4.25
CA VAL A 234 -12.10 7.55 3.33
C VAL A 234 -11.30 8.14 2.16
N VAL A 235 -11.76 9.27 1.63
CA VAL A 235 -11.07 10.04 0.58
C VAL A 235 -9.66 10.45 1.01
N GLU A 236 -9.44 10.87 2.26
CA GLU A 236 -8.11 11.24 2.76
C GLU A 236 -7.14 10.06 2.79
N ILE A 237 -7.62 8.86 3.14
CA ILE A 237 -6.81 7.64 3.13
C ILE A 237 -6.52 7.18 1.70
N ALA A 238 -7.52 7.19 0.82
CA ALA A 238 -7.33 6.85 -0.60
C ALA A 238 -6.35 7.82 -1.28
N ALA A 239 -6.47 9.13 -1.01
CA ALA A 239 -5.54 10.13 -1.52
C ALA A 239 -4.11 9.90 -1.03
N ALA A 240 -3.91 9.54 0.25
CA ALA A 240 -2.59 9.22 0.80
C ALA A 240 -2.00 7.94 0.20
N HIS A 241 -2.81 6.90 -0.02
CA HIS A 241 -2.38 5.68 -0.71
C HIS A 241 -1.91 6.01 -2.13
N LEU A 242 -2.76 6.68 -2.94
CA LEU A 242 -2.46 6.98 -4.34
C LEU A 242 -1.32 8.00 -4.48
N PHE A 243 -1.15 8.89 -3.51
CA PHE A 243 0.04 9.73 -3.41
C PHE A 243 1.30 8.86 -3.30
N GLY A 244 1.29 7.86 -2.41
CA GLY A 244 2.39 6.94 -2.23
C GLY A 244 2.69 6.13 -3.48
N VAL A 245 1.66 5.60 -4.14
CA VAL A 245 1.78 4.89 -5.44
C VAL A 245 2.43 5.80 -6.49
N CYS A 246 1.89 7.00 -6.71
CA CYS A 246 2.42 7.94 -7.70
C CYS A 246 3.88 8.32 -7.39
N SER A 247 4.18 8.54 -6.11
CA SER A 247 5.54 8.81 -5.62
C SER A 247 6.48 7.65 -5.94
N ASN A 248 6.13 6.41 -5.58
CA ASN A 248 6.99 5.26 -5.82
C ASN A 248 7.24 4.95 -7.30
N LEU A 249 6.28 5.29 -8.17
CA LEU A 249 6.35 5.08 -9.61
C LEU A 249 7.00 6.25 -10.37
N GLY A 250 7.43 7.31 -9.69
CA GLY A 250 8.03 8.49 -10.31
C GLY A 250 7.04 9.42 -11.03
N LEU A 251 5.75 9.29 -10.75
CA LEU A 251 4.67 10.15 -11.26
C LEU A 251 4.56 11.40 -10.36
N TRP A 252 5.62 12.21 -10.36
CA TRP A 252 5.78 13.31 -9.39
C TRP A 252 4.71 14.39 -9.49
N SER A 253 4.30 14.74 -10.70
CA SER A 253 3.27 15.76 -10.92
C SER A 253 1.91 15.27 -10.45
N ASN A 254 1.64 13.96 -10.56
CA ASN A 254 0.45 13.34 -9.97
C ASN A 254 0.47 13.36 -8.45
N ALA A 255 1.59 12.97 -7.84
CA ALA A 255 1.75 13.02 -6.38
C ALA A 255 1.55 14.45 -5.86
N GLU A 256 2.14 15.45 -6.52
CA GLU A 256 1.96 16.86 -6.17
C GLU A 256 0.51 17.33 -6.34
N ALA A 257 -0.16 16.95 -7.44
CA ALA A 257 -1.55 17.33 -7.69
C ALA A 257 -2.52 16.71 -6.65
N LEU A 258 -2.28 15.46 -6.23
CA LEU A 258 -3.03 14.82 -5.14
C LEU A 258 -2.80 15.56 -3.81
N ALA A 259 -1.55 15.92 -3.52
CA ALA A 259 -1.21 16.73 -2.34
C ALA A 259 -1.94 18.09 -2.36
N ASN A 260 -1.99 18.77 -3.50
CA ASN A 260 -2.73 20.04 -3.60
C ASN A 260 -4.23 19.84 -3.39
N GLY A 261 -4.84 18.80 -3.98
CA GLY A 261 -6.25 18.47 -3.74
C GLY A 261 -6.58 18.27 -2.25
N VAL A 262 -5.70 17.59 -1.50
CA VAL A 262 -5.85 17.44 -0.04
C VAL A 262 -5.73 18.79 0.70
N ARG A 263 -4.76 19.64 0.33
CA ARG A 263 -4.60 20.98 0.93
C ARG A 263 -5.84 21.83 0.70
N ASP A 264 -6.36 21.83 -0.53
CA ASP A 264 -7.50 22.67 -0.90
C ASP A 264 -8.79 22.21 -0.22
N ARG A 265 -9.05 20.89 -0.16
CA ARG A 265 -10.18 20.34 0.61
C ARG A 265 -10.09 20.69 2.09
N ARG A 266 -8.88 20.63 2.67
CA ARG A 266 -8.66 21.05 4.05
C ARG A 266 -8.90 22.55 4.25
N ALA A 267 -8.40 23.39 3.36
CA ALA A 267 -8.60 24.84 3.41
C ALA A 267 -10.10 25.17 3.33
N ARG A 268 -10.83 24.58 2.39
CA ARG A 268 -12.29 24.73 2.27
C ARG A 268 -13.06 24.28 3.50
N ALA A 269 -12.68 23.17 4.11
CA ALA A 269 -13.31 22.72 5.37
C ALA A 269 -13.08 23.72 6.52
N ALA A 270 -11.94 24.41 6.53
CA ALA A 270 -11.66 25.48 7.50
C ALA A 270 -12.41 26.79 7.14
N GLU A 271 -12.52 27.11 5.85
CA GLU A 271 -13.17 28.30 5.29
C GLU A 271 -14.70 28.20 5.28
N GLY A 272 -15.29 27.00 5.34
CA GLY A 272 -16.73 26.77 5.57
C GLY A 272 -17.26 27.37 6.88
N LYS A 273 -16.40 28.00 7.70
CA LYS A 273 -16.77 28.86 8.84
C LYS A 273 -16.60 30.37 8.60
N ARG A 274 -16.03 30.83 7.48
CA ARG A 274 -15.72 32.25 7.22
C ARG A 274 -15.91 32.77 5.78
N ALA A 275 -15.97 31.95 4.74
CA ALA A 275 -16.05 32.44 3.37
C ALA A 275 -16.66 31.41 2.43
N ALA A 276 -18.00 31.36 2.38
CA ALA A 276 -18.61 31.11 1.07
C ALA A 276 -18.23 32.31 0.20
N GLU A 277 -17.68 32.06 -1.00
CA GLU A 277 -17.31 33.07 -1.99
C GLU A 277 -15.97 33.81 -1.75
N SER A 278 -14.86 33.10 -1.96
CA SER A 278 -13.71 33.75 -2.61
C SER A 278 -13.18 32.84 -3.71
N ASP A 279 -13.02 33.39 -4.92
CA ASP A 279 -12.40 32.77 -6.09
C ASP A 279 -10.92 32.48 -5.79
N ALA A 280 -10.65 31.42 -5.02
CA ALA A 280 -9.33 30.83 -4.99
C ALA A 280 -9.03 30.32 -6.41
N PRO A 281 -7.84 30.58 -6.98
CA PRO A 281 -7.53 30.20 -8.34
C PRO A 281 -7.77 28.70 -8.49
N LYS A 282 -8.70 28.33 -9.38
CA LYS A 282 -8.95 26.95 -9.80
C LYS A 282 -7.61 26.39 -10.26
N GLN A 283 -6.92 25.62 -9.42
CA GLN A 283 -5.74 24.89 -9.86
C GLN A 283 -6.23 23.96 -10.96
N THR A 284 -5.89 24.35 -12.19
CA THR A 284 -6.17 23.58 -13.39
C THR A 284 -5.45 22.24 -13.23
N PRO A 285 -6.03 21.11 -13.70
CA PRO A 285 -5.25 19.89 -13.87
C PRO A 285 -3.93 20.28 -14.53
N THR A 286 -2.79 20.02 -13.90
CA THR A 286 -1.52 20.40 -14.52
C THR A 286 -1.38 19.53 -15.77
N PRO A 287 -1.24 20.10 -16.99
CA PRO A 287 -1.11 19.30 -18.21
C PRO A 287 0.04 18.27 -18.11
N ARG A 288 1.02 18.55 -17.24
CA ARG A 288 2.10 17.63 -16.89
C ARG A 288 1.62 16.38 -16.13
N ALA A 289 0.69 16.50 -15.19
CA ALA A 289 0.14 15.35 -14.47
C ALA A 289 -0.73 14.45 -15.38
N ASP A 290 -1.47 15.04 -16.32
CA ASP A 290 -2.24 14.25 -17.30
C ASP A 290 -1.33 13.53 -18.32
N ARG A 291 -0.25 14.20 -18.78
CA ARG A 291 0.81 13.53 -19.57
C ARG A 291 1.49 12.40 -18.80
N GLU A 292 1.75 12.60 -17.51
CA GLU A 292 2.24 11.53 -16.62
C GLU A 292 1.23 10.40 -16.42
N LEU A 293 -0.05 10.59 -16.72
CA LEU A 293 -1.03 9.51 -16.78
C LEU A 293 -1.23 8.99 -18.20
N GLY A 294 -0.46 9.47 -19.19
CA GLY A 294 -0.58 9.08 -20.60
C GLY A 294 -1.96 9.38 -21.18
N ILE A 295 -2.67 10.33 -20.58
CA ILE A 295 -3.96 10.79 -21.06
C ILE A 295 -3.67 11.81 -22.13
N TYR A 296 -3.85 11.40 -23.38
CA TYR A 296 -3.91 12.29 -24.52
C TYR A 296 -5.40 12.52 -24.83
N ASP A 297 -5.76 13.78 -25.11
CA ASP A 297 -7.07 14.08 -25.68
C ASP A 297 -7.07 13.57 -27.13
N ASP A 298 -7.17 12.26 -27.32
CA ASP A 298 -7.34 11.67 -28.65
C ASP A 298 -8.78 11.90 -29.11
N GLU A 299 -8.93 12.30 -30.38
CA GLU A 299 -10.21 12.69 -31.01
C GLU A 299 -11.28 11.58 -31.01
N ASP A 300 -10.90 10.33 -30.72
CA ASP A 300 -11.77 9.15 -30.72
C ASP A 300 -12.38 8.79 -29.34
N GLY A 301 -12.02 9.52 -28.27
CA GLY A 301 -12.66 9.35 -26.96
C GLY A 301 -12.40 8.02 -26.25
N SER A 302 -11.48 7.17 -26.75
CA SER A 302 -10.99 6.00 -26.03
C SER A 302 -9.91 6.43 -25.03
N GLU A 303 -10.19 6.31 -23.74
CA GLU A 303 -9.17 6.50 -22.71
C GLU A 303 -8.21 5.30 -22.73
N ASP A 304 -7.02 5.49 -23.31
CA ASP A 304 -5.98 4.47 -23.32
C ASP A 304 -5.45 4.20 -21.90
N VAL A 305 -5.28 2.91 -21.58
CA VAL A 305 -4.74 2.43 -20.30
C VAL A 305 -3.27 2.83 -20.20
N LYS A 306 -2.88 3.56 -19.14
CA LYS A 306 -1.47 3.90 -18.98
C LYS A 306 -0.63 2.73 -18.49
N ARG A 307 0.33 2.35 -19.34
CA ARG A 307 1.44 1.49 -18.98
C ARG A 307 2.62 2.33 -18.50
N VAL A 308 2.99 2.17 -17.22
CA VAL A 308 4.23 2.70 -16.64
C VAL A 308 5.24 1.56 -16.58
N THR A 309 6.05 1.41 -17.61
CA THR A 309 7.17 0.46 -17.55
C THR A 309 8.28 1.06 -16.68
N ILE A 310 8.60 0.39 -15.57
CA ILE A 310 9.76 0.72 -14.76
C ILE A 310 10.93 -0.12 -15.26
N TYR A 311 11.82 0.53 -16.00
CA TYR A 311 12.99 -0.15 -16.54
C TYR A 311 13.93 -0.58 -15.41
N GLY A 312 14.22 -1.88 -15.35
CA GLY A 312 15.35 -2.41 -14.59
C GLY A 312 16.67 -2.04 -15.27
N SER A 313 17.77 -2.05 -14.51
CA SER A 313 19.12 -1.96 -15.08
C SER A 313 19.54 -3.31 -15.67
N GLU A 314 20.66 -3.38 -16.41
CA GLU A 314 21.21 -4.66 -16.93
C GLU A 314 21.39 -5.76 -15.85
N ALA A 315 21.45 -5.38 -14.57
CA ALA A 315 21.60 -6.28 -13.43
C ALA A 315 20.31 -6.56 -12.64
N LEU A 316 19.20 -5.85 -12.93
CA LEU A 316 17.93 -5.99 -12.21
C LEU A 316 16.78 -6.25 -13.19
N PRO A 317 15.88 -7.20 -12.88
CA PRO A 317 14.75 -7.48 -13.74
C PRO A 317 13.84 -6.26 -13.92
N ALA A 318 13.29 -6.12 -15.12
CA ALA A 318 12.36 -5.04 -15.44
C ALA A 318 10.98 -5.38 -14.88
N ILE A 319 10.30 -4.38 -14.33
CA ILE A 319 8.93 -4.52 -13.88
C ILE A 319 8.07 -3.57 -14.68
N ASP A 320 7.04 -4.11 -15.29
CA ASP A 320 6.04 -3.32 -15.98
C ASP A 320 4.84 -3.14 -15.06
N VAL A 321 4.51 -1.87 -14.77
CA VAL A 321 3.41 -1.50 -13.87
C VAL A 321 2.35 -0.77 -14.67
N VAL A 322 1.12 -1.26 -14.61
CA VAL A 322 -0.04 -0.64 -15.26
C VAL A 322 -0.95 -0.10 -14.16
N ILE A 323 -1.39 1.16 -14.31
CA ILE A 323 -2.45 1.71 -13.47
C ILE A 323 -3.74 1.62 -14.27
N GLU A 324 -4.70 0.84 -13.80
CA GLU A 324 -5.95 0.58 -14.49
C GLU A 324 -6.83 1.84 -14.57
N VAL A 325 -7.67 1.93 -15.61
CA VAL A 325 -8.49 3.11 -15.92
C VAL A 325 -9.31 3.62 -14.71
N PRO A 326 -9.99 2.76 -13.92
CA PRO A 326 -10.72 3.23 -12.73
C PRO A 326 -9.85 4.02 -11.76
N THR A 327 -8.60 3.59 -11.58
CA THR A 327 -7.63 4.21 -10.68
C THR A 327 -7.03 5.47 -11.29
N VAL A 328 -6.75 5.48 -12.59
CA VAL A 328 -6.35 6.68 -13.33
C VAL A 328 -7.41 7.78 -13.19
N ARG A 329 -8.69 7.47 -13.41
CA ARG A 329 -9.81 8.41 -13.23
C ARG A 329 -9.89 8.92 -11.79
N LEU A 330 -9.77 8.01 -10.82
CA LEU A 330 -9.77 8.38 -9.41
C LEU A 330 -8.63 9.36 -9.07
N ILE A 331 -7.40 9.09 -9.53
CA ILE A 331 -6.25 9.98 -9.32
C ILE A 331 -6.56 11.39 -9.85
N ARG A 332 -7.16 11.51 -11.04
CA ARG A 332 -7.53 12.83 -11.61
C ARG A 332 -8.58 13.53 -10.76
N GLU A 333 -9.63 12.81 -10.37
CA GLU A 333 -10.76 13.39 -9.67
C GLU A 333 -10.43 13.78 -8.23
N LEU A 334 -9.53 13.04 -7.56
CA LEU A 334 -9.05 13.37 -6.22
C LEU A 334 -8.16 14.62 -6.16
N ARG A 335 -7.77 15.19 -7.31
CA ARG A 335 -7.15 16.53 -7.38
C ARG A 335 -8.17 17.65 -7.14
N SER A 336 -9.46 17.34 -7.27
CA SER A 336 -10.54 18.30 -7.07
C SER A 336 -10.56 18.84 -5.64
N PRO A 337 -10.76 20.16 -5.46
CA PRO A 337 -10.97 20.74 -4.14
C PRO A 337 -12.41 20.51 -3.62
N ASP A 338 -13.31 19.98 -4.43
CA ASP A 338 -14.69 19.62 -4.05
C ASP A 338 -14.73 18.26 -3.33
N PRO A 339 -15.10 18.21 -2.03
CA PRO A 339 -15.19 16.96 -1.28
C PRO A 339 -16.23 15.99 -1.82
N GLN A 340 -17.41 16.47 -2.25
CA GLN A 340 -18.47 15.58 -2.73
C GLN A 340 -18.05 14.91 -4.04
N LYS A 341 -17.44 15.67 -4.95
CA LYS A 341 -16.89 15.10 -6.19
C LYS A 341 -15.84 14.01 -5.89
N ALA A 342 -14.99 14.22 -4.88
CA ALA A 342 -13.98 13.24 -4.49
C ALA A 342 -14.60 11.96 -3.89
N VAL A 343 -15.65 12.09 -3.09
CA VAL A 343 -16.42 10.96 -2.54
C VAL A 343 -17.09 10.16 -3.67
N ASP A 344 -17.77 10.86 -4.59
CA ASP A 344 -18.46 10.21 -5.70
C ASP A 344 -17.47 9.51 -6.65
N ALA A 345 -16.30 10.12 -6.89
CA ALA A 345 -15.22 9.53 -7.67
C ALA A 345 -14.70 8.24 -7.04
N LEU A 346 -14.48 8.25 -5.72
CA LEU A 346 -14.03 7.07 -4.98
C LEU A 346 -15.04 5.93 -5.07
N ALA A 347 -16.33 6.23 -4.87
CA ALA A 347 -17.40 5.23 -4.97
C ALA A 347 -17.49 4.62 -6.39
N ARG A 348 -17.37 5.45 -7.44
CA ARG A 348 -17.34 4.96 -8.84
C ARG A 348 -16.13 4.09 -9.12
N ALA A 349 -14.95 4.51 -8.64
CA ALA A 349 -13.72 3.74 -8.79
C ALA A 349 -13.82 2.41 -8.05
N ASP A 350 -14.36 2.39 -6.84
CA ASP A 350 -14.54 1.18 -6.06
C ASP A 350 -15.43 0.16 -6.78
N ALA A 351 -16.57 0.60 -7.31
CA ALA A 351 -17.48 -0.27 -8.06
C ALA A 351 -16.85 -0.79 -9.37
N ALA A 352 -16.11 0.06 -10.09
CA ALA A 352 -15.44 -0.34 -11.33
C ALA A 352 -14.27 -1.32 -11.08
N LEU A 353 -13.55 -1.16 -9.96
CA LEU A 353 -12.49 -2.09 -9.56
C LEU A 353 -13.07 -3.44 -9.11
N ASP A 354 -14.21 -3.45 -8.41
CA ASP A 354 -14.92 -4.70 -8.08
C ASP A 354 -15.30 -5.46 -9.36
N ALA A 355 -15.84 -4.76 -10.35
CA ALA A 355 -16.18 -5.36 -11.65
C ALA A 355 -14.94 -5.87 -12.40
N LEU A 356 -13.83 -5.13 -12.37
CA LEU A 356 -12.57 -5.53 -12.99
C LEU A 356 -12.00 -6.80 -12.36
N HIS A 357 -11.99 -6.87 -11.02
CA HIS A 357 -11.53 -8.06 -10.31
C HIS A 357 -12.43 -9.27 -10.55
N ALA A 358 -13.75 -9.08 -10.65
CA ALA A 358 -14.66 -10.17 -10.99
C ALA A 358 -14.37 -10.72 -12.40
N ALA A 359 -14.10 -9.85 -13.38
CA ALA A 359 -13.78 -10.25 -14.74
C ALA A 359 -12.39 -10.91 -14.87
N GLU A 360 -11.43 -10.55 -14.03
CA GLU A 360 -10.08 -11.09 -14.09
C GLU A 360 -10.00 -12.57 -13.69
N VAL A 361 -10.87 -13.00 -12.76
CA VAL A 361 -10.99 -14.41 -12.35
C VAL A 361 -11.24 -15.34 -13.55
N ASP A 362 -11.81 -14.80 -14.63
CA ASP A 362 -12.15 -15.54 -15.85
C ASP A 362 -11.09 -15.41 -16.97
N SER A 363 -9.94 -14.77 -16.73
CA SER A 363 -8.97 -14.41 -17.79
C SER A 363 -7.55 -14.93 -17.56
N GLU A 364 -6.87 -15.37 -18.63
CA GLU A 364 -5.46 -15.79 -18.62
C GLU A 364 -4.46 -14.61 -18.78
N HIS A 365 -4.74 -13.44 -18.20
CA HIS A 365 -3.81 -12.32 -18.31
C HIS A 365 -2.52 -12.60 -17.55
N SER A 366 -1.37 -12.32 -18.18
CA SER A 366 -0.08 -12.29 -17.50
C SER A 366 -0.06 -11.12 -16.52
N GLY A 367 0.27 -11.37 -15.25
CA GLY A 367 0.46 -10.34 -14.22
C GLY A 367 -0.38 -10.52 -12.96
N ALA A 368 -0.13 -9.69 -11.96
CA ALA A 368 -0.95 -9.60 -10.75
C ALA A 368 -1.63 -8.23 -10.67
N LEU A 369 -2.97 -8.22 -10.72
CA LEU A 369 -3.77 -7.04 -10.37
C LEU A 369 -4.00 -7.00 -8.86
N LEU A 370 -3.73 -5.84 -8.28
CA LEU A 370 -3.99 -5.54 -6.88
C LEU A 370 -5.33 -4.84 -6.68
N PRO A 371 -5.91 -4.91 -5.47
CA PRO A 371 -7.20 -4.29 -5.15
C PRO A 371 -7.36 -2.83 -5.57
N SER A 372 -6.27 -2.07 -5.57
CA SER A 372 -6.25 -0.65 -5.89
C SER A 372 -6.29 -0.34 -7.40
N GLY A 373 -6.25 -1.37 -8.26
CA GLY A 373 -6.13 -1.22 -9.71
C GLY A 373 -4.71 -1.01 -10.21
N VAL A 374 -3.69 -1.42 -9.44
CA VAL A 374 -2.30 -1.49 -9.91
C VAL A 374 -2.03 -2.92 -10.37
N ARG A 375 -1.66 -3.08 -11.64
CA ARG A 375 -1.24 -4.36 -12.22
C ARG A 375 0.27 -4.38 -12.39
N VAL A 376 0.90 -5.48 -12.00
CA VAL A 376 2.35 -5.66 -12.11
C VAL A 376 2.67 -6.90 -12.94
N ASN A 377 3.61 -6.74 -13.86
CA ASN A 377 4.20 -7.81 -14.66
C ASN A 377 5.71 -7.83 -14.42
N TYR A 378 6.21 -8.88 -13.79
CA TYR A 378 7.62 -9.08 -13.53
C TYR A 378 8.25 -9.78 -14.72
N TRP A 379 9.07 -9.05 -15.48
CA TRP A 379 9.85 -9.62 -16.58
C TRP A 379 11.26 -9.92 -16.09
N MET A 380 11.58 -11.21 -15.93
CA MET A 380 12.98 -11.61 -15.89
C MET A 380 13.56 -11.50 -17.29
N PRO A 381 14.62 -10.71 -17.52
CA PRO A 381 15.32 -10.79 -18.79
C PRO A 381 15.78 -12.25 -19.00
N PRO A 382 15.73 -12.76 -20.24
CA PRO A 382 16.25 -14.09 -20.52
C PRO A 382 17.69 -14.15 -19.98
N ARG A 383 17.99 -15.20 -19.20
CA ARG A 383 19.38 -15.43 -18.77
C ARG A 383 20.23 -15.48 -20.04
N PRO A 384 21.39 -14.80 -20.10
CA PRO A 384 22.28 -14.97 -21.23
C PRO A 384 22.58 -16.46 -21.36
N GLU A 385 22.08 -17.07 -22.43
CA GLU A 385 22.41 -18.44 -22.79
C GLU A 385 23.91 -18.45 -23.07
N ASN A 386 24.65 -19.24 -22.29
CA ASN A 386 26.05 -19.58 -22.52
C ASN A 386 27.06 -18.42 -22.37
N SER A 387 27.39 -18.08 -21.13
CA SER A 387 28.78 -17.70 -20.83
C SER A 387 29.59 -19.00 -20.71
N PRO A 388 30.63 -19.23 -21.51
CA PRO A 388 31.43 -20.45 -21.42
C PRO A 388 32.04 -20.54 -20.01
N GLN A 389 31.89 -21.70 -19.37
CA GLN A 389 32.64 -22.02 -18.17
C GLN A 389 34.12 -22.04 -18.55
N SER A 390 34.87 -21.02 -18.12
CA SER A 390 36.33 -20.99 -18.15
C SER A 390 36.90 -21.23 -16.76
#